data_AF-A0A1F2SZF8-F1
#
_entry.id   AF-A0A1F2SZF8-F1
#
_cell.length_a   1.000
_cell.length_b   1.000
_cell.length_c   1.000
_cell.angle_alpha   90.00
_cell.angle_beta   90.00
_cell.angle_gamma   90.00
#
_symmetry.space_group_name_H-M   'P 1'
#
loop_
_entity.id
_entity.type
_entity.pdbx_description
1 polymer ?
#
loop_
_entity_poly.entity_id
_entity_poly.type
_entity_poly.pdbx_seq_one_letter_code
_entity_poly.pdbx_strand_id
1 'polypeptide(L)'
;MLPGASPQGEQEAIMSHVDTKDLHPEVWKLFDRYVHGLIDRRGFLDGADQMFQYPGTQHGFHNDTTPRYSRDAATLAWQRTIDHFKKHLITT
;
A
#
# COMPACT_ATOMS: atom_id res chain seq x y z
N MET A 1 15.12 -29.71 26.88
CA MET A 1 15.54 -29.37 25.50
C MET A 1 14.79 -30.27 24.55
N LEU A 2 13.82 -29.74 23.81
CA LEU A 2 13.25 -30.42 22.64
C LEU A 2 13.65 -29.64 21.39
N PRO A 3 14.00 -30.32 20.28
CA PRO A 3 14.57 -29.70 19.09
C PRO A 3 13.50 -29.14 18.14
N GLY A 4 13.79 -27.98 17.56
CA GLY A 4 13.43 -27.58 16.21
C GLY A 4 11.98 -27.73 15.76
N ALA A 5 11.12 -26.78 16.12
CA ALA A 5 10.03 -26.40 15.23
C ALA A 5 10.63 -25.59 14.07
N SER A 6 10.40 -26.03 12.82
CA SER A 6 10.80 -25.28 11.63
C SER A 6 10.05 -23.94 11.58
N PRO A 7 10.70 -22.79 11.28
CA PRO A 7 10.04 -21.47 11.21
C PRO A 7 8.95 -21.34 10.14
N GLN A 8 8.80 -22.34 9.28
CA GLN A 8 7.88 -22.32 8.13
C GLN A 8 6.40 -22.41 8.54
N GLY A 9 6.08 -23.11 9.64
CA GLY A 9 4.69 -23.31 10.07
C GLY A 9 4.02 -22.08 10.69
N GLU A 10 4.78 -21.17 11.30
CA GLU A 10 4.25 -19.94 11.87
C GLU A 10 4.11 -18.82 10.81
N GLN A 11 4.94 -18.81 9.77
CA GLN A 11 4.84 -17.83 8.68
C GLN A 11 3.63 -18.06 7.76
N GLU A 12 3.22 -19.31 7.55
CA GLU A 12 2.00 -19.64 6.78
C GLU A 12 0.71 -19.16 7.48
N ALA A 13 0.71 -19.01 8.80
CA ALA A 13 -0.48 -18.63 9.57
C ALA A 13 -0.75 -17.12 9.61
N ILE A 14 0.22 -16.26 9.27
CA ILE A 14 0.10 -14.79 9.38
C ILE A 14 -0.44 -14.15 8.09
N MET A 15 -0.41 -14.88 6.97
CA MET A 15 -1.09 -14.50 5.73
C MET A 15 -2.43 -15.22 5.66
N SER A 16 -3.38 -14.83 6.52
CA SER A 16 -4.78 -15.27 6.40
C SER A 16 -5.26 -15.05 4.98
N HIS A 17 -5.84 -16.09 4.37
CA HIS A 17 -6.39 -16.11 3.02
C HIS A 17 -7.16 -14.82 2.69
N VAL A 18 -6.53 -13.93 1.93
CA VAL A 18 -7.25 -12.88 1.21
C VAL A 18 -8.07 -13.62 0.15
N ASP A 19 -9.37 -13.72 0.33
CA ASP A 19 -10.24 -14.32 -0.66
C ASP A 19 -10.36 -13.33 -1.85
N THR A 20 -10.25 -13.83 -3.07
CA THR A 20 -10.32 -13.02 -4.30
C THR A 20 -11.58 -12.17 -4.40
N LYS A 21 -12.67 -12.59 -3.75
CA LYS A 21 -13.94 -11.84 -3.66
C LYS A 21 -13.85 -10.57 -2.79
N ASP A 22 -12.84 -10.47 -1.93
CA ASP A 22 -12.61 -9.34 -1.05
C ASP A 22 -11.70 -8.27 -1.70
N LEU A 23 -11.16 -8.57 -2.89
CA LEU A 23 -10.33 -7.65 -3.65
C LEU A 23 -11.15 -6.94 -4.74
N HIS A 24 -10.84 -5.65 -4.94
CA HIS A 24 -11.36 -4.94 -6.11
C HIS A 24 -10.91 -5.67 -7.40
N PRO A 25 -11.78 -5.89 -8.40
CA PRO A 25 -11.46 -6.70 -9.59
C PRO A 25 -10.20 -6.25 -10.35
N GLU A 26 -9.88 -4.95 -10.30
CA GLU A 26 -8.65 -4.41 -10.91
C GLU A 26 -7.37 -4.78 -10.14
N VAL A 27 -7.44 -4.91 -8.81
CA VAL A 27 -6.31 -5.37 -7.99
C VAL A 27 -5.97 -6.82 -8.32
N TRP A 28 -6.98 -7.66 -8.53
CA TRP A 28 -6.77 -9.05 -8.96
C TRP A 28 -6.08 -9.14 -10.33
N LYS A 29 -6.51 -8.33 -11.31
CA LYS A 29 -5.87 -8.27 -12.64
C LYS A 29 -4.42 -7.81 -12.58
N LEU A 30 -4.11 -6.87 -11.68
CA LEU A 30 -2.74 -6.41 -11.50
C LEU A 30 -1.87 -7.46 -10.80
N PHE A 31 -2.43 -8.15 -9.82
CA PHE A 31 -1.75 -9.25 -9.13
C PHE A 31 -1.43 -10.39 -10.10
N ASP A 32 -2.40 -10.81 -10.92
CA ASP A 32 -2.24 -11.80 -11.98
C ASP A 32 -1.10 -11.43 -12.94
N ARG A 33 -1.12 -10.19 -13.46
CA ARG A 33 -0.04 -9.67 -14.33
C ARG A 33 1.32 -9.66 -13.64
N TYR A 34 1.38 -9.35 -12.35
CA TYR A 34 2.62 -9.31 -11.57
C TYR A 34 3.21 -10.72 -11.36
N VAL A 35 2.40 -11.69 -10.94
CA VAL A 35 2.87 -13.07 -10.70
C VAL A 35 3.28 -13.78 -11.99
N HIS A 36 2.71 -13.38 -13.13
CA HIS A 36 3.11 -13.84 -14.47
C HIS A 36 4.25 -13.01 -15.10
N GLY A 37 4.81 -12.04 -14.37
CA GLY A 37 5.97 -11.25 -14.82
C GLY A 37 5.68 -10.25 -15.94
N LEU A 38 4.40 -9.95 -16.21
CA LEU A 38 3.98 -8.98 -17.23
C LEU A 38 4.14 -7.52 -16.75
N ILE A 39 4.21 -7.32 -15.44
CA ILE A 39 4.55 -6.05 -14.79
C ILE A 39 5.51 -6.32 -13.64
N ASP A 40 6.40 -5.38 -13.35
CA ASP A 40 7.25 -5.46 -12.16
C ASP A 40 6.49 -4.98 -10.91
N ARG A 41 7.14 -5.05 -9.74
CA ARG A 41 6.57 -4.60 -8.47
C ARG A 41 6.11 -3.13 -8.54
N ARG A 42 6.81 -2.30 -9.30
CA ARG A 42 6.48 -0.89 -9.47
C ARG A 42 5.20 -0.74 -10.29
N GLY A 43 5.08 -1.45 -11.41
CA GLY A 43 3.86 -1.50 -12.22
C GLY A 43 2.65 -2.06 -11.47
N PHE A 44 2.85 -3.01 -10.55
CA PHE A 44 1.78 -3.49 -9.66
C PHE A 44 1.26 -2.38 -8.73
N LEU A 45 2.17 -1.69 -8.05
CA LEU A 45 1.82 -0.61 -7.11
C LEU A 45 1.25 0.62 -7.82
N ASP A 46 1.71 0.92 -9.03
CA ASP A 46 1.18 2.00 -9.85
C ASP A 46 -0.26 1.71 -10.31
N GLY A 47 -0.63 0.44 -10.50
CA GLY A 47 -2.00 0.06 -10.83
C GLY A 47 -2.93 -0.08 -9.62
N ALA A 48 -2.40 -0.38 -8.43
CA ALA A 48 -3.19 -0.77 -7.27
C ALA A 48 -4.02 0.36 -6.64
N ASP A 49 -3.86 1.61 -7.11
CA ASP A 49 -4.85 2.69 -7.20
C ASP A 49 -4.07 4.00 -7.38
N GLN A 50 -3.35 4.45 -6.35
CA GLN A 50 -2.51 5.65 -6.44
C GLN A 50 -1.27 5.57 -5.55
N MET A 51 -0.10 5.75 -6.15
CA MET A 51 1.19 5.94 -5.47
C MET A 51 1.77 7.29 -5.86
N PHE A 52 2.08 8.12 -4.87
CA PHE A 52 2.63 9.46 -5.09
C PHE A 52 3.99 9.59 -4.41
N GLN A 53 4.98 10.05 -5.18
CA GLN A 53 6.25 10.52 -4.63
C GLN A 53 6.25 12.05 -4.55
N TYR A 54 6.84 12.59 -3.48
CA TYR A 54 6.96 14.02 -3.23
C TYR A 54 8.45 14.41 -3.31
N PRO A 55 8.91 15.02 -4.42
CA PRO A 55 10.32 15.34 -4.61
C PRO A 55 10.88 16.21 -3.48
N GLY A 56 12.11 15.92 -3.05
CA GLY A 56 12.79 16.68 -2.00
C GLY A 56 12.29 16.41 -0.57
N THR A 57 11.35 15.48 -0.39
CA THR A 57 10.86 15.09 0.94
C THR A 57 11.63 13.90 1.52
N GLN A 58 11.67 13.81 2.85
CA GLN A 58 12.20 12.65 3.59
C GLN A 58 11.06 11.88 4.26
N HIS A 59 11.36 10.69 4.78
CA HIS A 59 10.42 9.95 5.62
C HIS A 59 9.93 10.83 6.78
N GLY A 60 8.61 10.85 6.98
CA GLY A 60 7.97 11.67 8.00
C GLY A 60 7.75 13.15 7.63
N PHE A 61 7.77 13.51 6.35
CA PHE A 61 7.53 14.90 5.90
C PHE A 61 6.18 15.49 6.33
N HIS A 62 5.23 14.67 6.77
CA HIS A 62 3.93 15.10 7.27
C HIS A 62 3.93 15.46 8.78
N ASN A 63 5.01 15.15 9.52
CA ASN A 63 5.10 15.42 10.95
C ASN A 63 5.65 16.84 11.22
N ASP A 64 4.76 17.75 11.58
CA ASP A 64 5.01 19.19 11.81
C ASP A 64 5.82 19.51 13.09
N THR A 65 6.09 18.52 13.93
CA THR A 65 6.95 18.66 15.12
C THR A 65 8.43 18.40 14.85
N THR A 66 8.79 18.10 13.59
CA THR A 66 10.16 17.69 13.22
C THR A 66 10.75 18.59 12.13
N PRO A 67 12.09 18.71 12.03
CA PRO A 67 12.73 19.48 10.95
C PRO A 67 12.52 18.93 9.54
N ARG A 68 11.96 17.72 9.42
CA ARG A 68 11.67 17.06 8.14
C ARG A 68 10.33 17.50 7.54
N TYR A 69 9.52 18.25 8.29
CA TYR A 69 8.22 18.73 7.86
C TYR A 69 8.32 19.50 6.55
N SER A 70 7.51 19.10 5.58
CA SER A 70 7.31 19.85 4.34
C SER A 70 5.84 20.22 4.24
N ARG A 71 5.53 21.51 4.49
CA ARG A 71 4.16 22.03 4.48
C ARG A 71 3.45 21.71 3.17
N ASP A 72 4.08 22.05 2.05
CA ASP A 72 3.45 21.94 0.73
C ASP A 72 3.17 20.47 0.36
N ALA A 73 4.14 19.58 0.61
CA ALA A 73 3.96 18.15 0.36
C ALA A 73 2.93 17.53 1.31
N ALA A 74 2.94 17.91 2.59
CA ALA A 74 1.96 17.44 3.58
C ALA A 74 0.54 17.86 3.21
N THR A 75 0.34 19.12 2.82
CA THR A 75 -0.95 19.64 2.36
C THR A 75 -1.46 18.89 1.13
N LEU A 76 -0.61 18.68 0.12
CA LEU A 76 -1.00 17.97 -1.10
C LEU A 76 -1.30 16.49 -0.82
N ALA A 77 -0.50 15.83 0.01
CA ALA A 77 -0.73 14.44 0.42
C ALA A 77 -2.06 14.30 1.17
N TRP A 78 -2.33 15.18 2.14
CA TRP A 78 -3.57 15.16 2.90
C TRP A 78 -4.80 15.41 2.02
N GLN A 79 -4.72 16.36 1.09
CA GLN A 79 -5.79 16.63 0.14
C GLN A 79 -6.15 15.38 -0.69
N ARG A 80 -5.14 14.70 -1.26
CA ARG A 80 -5.34 13.45 -2.03
C ARG A 80 -5.97 12.34 -1.19
N THR A 81 -5.55 12.20 0.07
CA THR A 81 -6.15 11.23 1.01
C THR A 81 -7.64 11.52 1.24
N ILE A 82 -7.99 12.78 1.50
CA ILE A 82 -9.39 13.17 1.70
C ILE A 82 -10.22 12.97 0.43
N ASP A 83 -9.67 13.30 -0.73
CA ASP A 83 -10.36 13.11 -2.02
C ASP A 83 -10.59 11.62 -2.32
N HIS A 84 -9.61 10.77 -2.01
CA HIS A 84 -9.77 9.32 -2.10
C HIS A 84 -10.89 8.82 -1.16
N PHE A 85 -10.91 9.26 0.10
CA PHE A 85 -11.97 8.88 1.04
C PHE A 85 -13.36 9.37 0.60
N LYS A 86 -13.47 10.62 0.13
CA LYS A 86 -14.73 11.14 -0.41
C LYS A 86 -15.25 10.31 -1.58
N LYS A 87 -14.34 9.88 -2.46
CA LYS A 87 -14.69 9.10 -3.65
C LYS A 87 -15.12 7.67 -3.32
N HIS A 88 -14.55 7.05 -2.29
CA HIS A 88 -14.67 5.61 -2.08
C HIS A 88 -15.38 5.20 -0.77
N LEU A 89 -15.40 6.06 0.24
CA LEU A 89 -15.89 5.71 1.59
C LEU A 89 -17.07 6.56 2.05
N ILE A 90 -17.38 7.67 1.37
CA ILE A 90 -18.54 8.50 1.70
C ILE A 90 -19.69 8.12 0.77
N THR A 91 -20.65 7.38 1.31
CA THR A 91 -21.91 7.05 0.65
C THR A 91 -22.96 8.05 1.12
N THR A 92 -23.39 8.96 0.24
CA THR A 92 -24.59 9.81 0.43
C THR A 92 -25.86 8.99 0.36
#